data_AF-A0A966WL05-F1
#
_entry.id   AF-A0A966WL05-F1
#
_cell.length_a   1.000
_cell.length_b   1.000
_cell.length_c   1.000
_cell.angle_alpha   90.00
_cell.angle_beta   90.00
_cell.angle_gamma   90.00
#
_symmetry.space_group_name_H-M   'P 1'
#
loop_
_entity.id
_entity.type
_entity.pdbx_description
1 polymer ?
#
loop_
_entity_poly.entity_id
_entity_poly.type
_entity_poly.pdbx_seq_one_letter_code
_entity_poly.pdbx_strand_id
1 'polypeptide(L)'
;AWQGLPMVLAGNAMAVHESRLQPLVQACGTDPVTVWPEASAMLTLATLAWQRGQAVPAQDAMPVYVRDDVARTTAERLADKAANA
;
A
#
# COMPACT_ATOMS: atom_id res chain seq x y z
N ALA A 1 -11.15 -5.76 18.00
CA ALA A 1 -11.37 -4.31 18.19
C ALA A 1 -11.98 -3.58 16.98
N TRP A 2 -12.22 -4.24 15.85
CA TRP A 2 -12.71 -3.57 14.62
C TRP A 2 -14.04 -4.16 14.09
N GLN A 3 -14.50 -5.27 14.67
CA GLN A 3 -15.74 -5.93 14.26
C GLN A 3 -16.95 -5.06 14.63
N GLY A 4 -17.88 -4.85 13.68
CA GLY A 4 -19.13 -4.12 13.89
C GLY A 4 -19.03 -2.60 13.78
N LEU A 5 -17.86 -2.04 13.48
CA LEU A 5 -17.72 -0.61 13.18
C LEU A 5 -18.03 -0.34 11.70
N PRO A 6 -18.62 0.82 11.36
CA PRO A 6 -18.77 1.22 9.97
C PRO A 6 -17.39 1.34 9.31
N MET A 7 -17.27 0.76 8.12
CA MET A 7 -16.02 0.74 7.35
C MET A 7 -16.27 1.25 5.94
N VAL A 8 -15.22 1.82 5.35
CA VAL A 8 -15.17 2.18 3.94
C VAL A 8 -13.98 1.49 3.29
N LEU A 9 -14.16 1.00 2.08
CA LEU A 9 -13.05 0.49 1.26
C LEU A 9 -12.44 1.66 0.51
N ALA A 10 -11.13 1.86 0.67
CA ALA A 10 -10.39 2.95 0.06
C ALA A 10 -9.15 2.43 -0.68
N GLY A 11 -8.96 2.86 -1.92
CA GLY A 11 -7.79 2.54 -2.72
C GLY A 11 -8.12 2.20 -4.17
N ASN A 12 -7.12 1.80 -4.94
CA ASN A 12 -7.25 1.52 -6.37
C ASN A 12 -7.51 0.04 -6.71
N ALA A 13 -7.52 -0.87 -5.73
CA ALA A 13 -7.65 -2.30 -5.95
C ALA A 13 -9.01 -2.69 -6.58
N MET A 14 -10.07 -1.92 -6.32
CA MET A 14 -11.39 -2.14 -6.91
C MET A 14 -11.36 -2.09 -8.43
N ALA A 15 -10.52 -1.25 -9.03
CA ALA A 15 -10.41 -1.11 -10.48
C ALA A 15 -9.84 -2.37 -11.17
N VAL A 16 -9.18 -3.26 -10.44
CA VAL A 16 -8.51 -4.45 -10.97
C VAL A 16 -9.15 -5.75 -10.47
N HIS A 17 -9.72 -5.75 -9.27
CA HIS A 17 -10.16 -6.95 -8.56
C HIS A 17 -11.63 -6.89 -8.11
N GLU A 18 -12.46 -6.12 -8.81
CA GLU A 18 -13.88 -5.90 -8.50
C GLU A 18 -14.62 -7.17 -8.06
N SER A 19 -14.59 -8.23 -8.88
CA SER A 19 -15.31 -9.48 -8.60
C SER A 19 -14.88 -10.16 -7.29
N ARG A 20 -13.60 -10.04 -6.91
CA ARG A 20 -13.06 -10.63 -5.67
C ARG A 20 -13.38 -9.77 -4.45
N LEU A 21 -13.50 -8.45 -4.62
CA LEU A 21 -13.74 -7.50 -3.55
C LEU A 21 -15.22 -7.21 -3.32
N GLN A 22 -16.11 -7.63 -4.23
CA GLN A 22 -17.55 -7.41 -4.13
C GLN A 22 -18.17 -7.85 -2.79
N PRO A 23 -17.82 -9.01 -2.18
CA PRO A 23 -18.35 -9.39 -0.86
C PRO A 23 -17.95 -8.41 0.25
N LEU A 24 -16.74 -7.83 0.17
CA LEU A 24 -16.27 -6.84 1.13
C LEU A 24 -17.00 -5.51 0.96
N VAL A 25 -17.29 -5.09 -0.27
CA VAL A 25 -18.11 -3.89 -0.54
C VAL A 25 -19.48 -4.03 0.12
N GLN A 26 -20.13 -5.18 -0.07
CA GLN A 26 -21.44 -5.46 0.53
C GLN A 26 -21.37 -5.48 2.06
N ALA A 27 -20.31 -6.04 2.64
CA ALA A 27 -20.11 -6.04 4.09
C ALA A 27 -19.86 -4.64 4.67
N CYS A 28 -19.23 -3.73 3.92
CA CYS A 28 -19.01 -2.35 4.35
C CYS A 28 -20.29 -1.48 4.26
N GLY A 29 -21.23 -1.85 3.40
CA GLY A 29 -22.50 -1.11 3.22
C GLY A 29 -22.32 0.32 2.68
N THR A 30 -21.15 0.63 2.12
CA THR A 30 -20.80 1.94 1.56
C THR A 30 -20.06 1.74 0.24
N ASP A 31 -20.19 2.72 -0.66
CA ASP A 31 -19.48 2.69 -1.94
C ASP A 31 -17.97 2.80 -1.71
N PRO A 32 -17.15 1.98 -2.41
CA PRO A 32 -15.71 2.07 -2.30
C PRO A 32 -15.20 3.39 -2.90
N VAL A 33 -14.19 3.97 -2.26
CA VAL A 33 -13.57 5.22 -2.69
C VAL A 33 -12.23 4.93 -3.37
N THR A 34 -12.11 5.32 -4.64
CA THR A 34 -10.79 5.29 -5.30
C THR A 34 -9.97 6.48 -4.83
N VAL A 35 -8.87 6.20 -4.12
CA VAL A 35 -8.00 7.23 -3.54
C VAL A 35 -6.54 6.80 -3.64
N TRP A 36 -5.65 7.78 -3.66
CA TRP A 36 -4.20 7.60 -3.65
C TRP A 36 -3.62 8.20 -2.36
N PRO A 37 -2.44 7.73 -1.90
CA PRO A 37 -1.78 8.32 -0.76
C PRO A 37 -1.49 9.81 -0.99
N GLU A 38 -1.82 10.65 -0.02
CA GLU A 38 -1.52 12.08 -0.06
C GLU A 38 -0.47 12.46 1.00
N ALA A 39 0.45 13.34 0.63
CA ALA A 39 1.47 13.85 1.55
C ALA A 39 0.86 14.57 2.76
N SER A 40 -0.27 15.27 2.57
CA SER A 40 -1.04 15.94 3.64
C SER A 40 -1.46 14.95 4.74
N ALA A 41 -2.05 13.82 4.37
CA ALA A 41 -2.44 12.76 5.29
C ALA A 41 -1.23 12.12 5.97
N MET A 42 -0.12 11.94 5.24
CA MET A 42 1.13 11.44 5.80
C MET A 42 1.69 12.37 6.89
N LEU A 43 1.58 13.69 6.75
CA LEU A 43 2.05 14.65 7.76
C LEU A 43 1.29 14.54 9.09
N THR A 44 -0.01 14.26 9.04
CA THR A 44 -0.81 14.00 10.26
C THR A 44 -0.27 12.78 11.02
N LEU A 45 0.00 11.69 10.30
CA LEU A 45 0.55 10.46 10.89
C LEU A 45 1.98 10.68 11.39
N ALA A 46 2.83 11.35 10.61
CA ALA A 46 4.22 11.62 10.95
C ALA A 46 4.36 12.48 12.22
N THR A 47 3.51 13.49 12.38
CA THR A 47 3.48 14.34 13.59
C THR A 47 3.20 13.50 14.85
N LEU A 48 2.20 12.62 14.78
CA LEU A 48 1.86 11.74 15.90
C LEU A 48 2.98 10.73 16.21
N ALA A 49 3.64 10.20 15.17
CA ALA A 49 4.77 9.29 15.33
C ALA A 49 5.99 9.98 15.96
N TRP A 50 6.26 11.22 15.54
CA TRP A 50 7.32 12.05 16.11
C TRP A 50 7.12 12.29 17.61
N GLN A 51 5.91 12.68 18.01
CA GLN A 51 5.56 12.89 19.43
C GLN A 51 5.71 11.63 20.29
N ARG A 52 5.57 10.44 19.69
CA ARG A 52 5.79 9.14 20.34
C ARG A 52 7.25 8.68 20.34
N GLY A 53 8.18 9.48 19.81
CA GLY A 53 9.60 9.11 19.72
C GLY A 53 9.89 8.00 18.70
N GLN A 54 9.05 7.84 17.67
CA GLN A 54 9.17 6.77 16.67
C GLN A 54 10.04 7.15 15.46
N ALA A 55 10.81 8.25 15.54
CA ALA A 55 11.72 8.65 14.48
C ALA A 55 12.95 7.72 14.43
N VAL A 56 13.51 7.54 13.24
CA VAL A 56 14.73 6.76 13.01
C VAL A 56 15.82 7.64 12.37
N PRO A 57 17.11 7.34 12.60
CA PRO A 57 18.19 7.96 11.84
C PRO A 57 17.99 7.79 10.33
N ALA A 58 18.43 8.78 9.55
CA ALA A 58 18.20 8.78 8.10
C ALA A 58 18.81 7.55 7.40
N GLN A 59 19.97 7.07 7.85
CA GLN A 59 20.60 5.87 7.27
C GLN A 59 19.82 4.58 7.53
N ASP A 60 18.91 4.56 8.51
CA ASP A 60 18.12 3.39 8.89
C ASP A 60 16.72 3.42 8.25
N ALA A 61 16.40 4.45 7.46
CA ALA A 61 15.11 4.58 6.78
C ALA A 61 15.02 3.54 5.65
N MET A 62 14.16 2.54 5.83
CA MET A 62 13.95 1.45 4.88
C MET A 62 12.54 1.47 4.27
N PRO A 63 12.38 1.13 2.98
CA PRO A 63 11.07 0.96 2.36
C PRO A 63 10.32 -0.23 2.98
N VAL A 64 8.99 -0.16 2.99
CA VAL A 64 8.11 -1.28 3.36
C VAL A 64 7.60 -1.93 2.09
N TYR A 65 8.11 -3.11 1.76
CA TYR A 65 7.63 -3.91 0.64
C TYR A 65 6.66 -4.99 1.14
N VAL A 66 5.51 -5.08 0.49
CA VAL A 66 4.50 -6.12 0.76
C VAL A 66 4.77 -7.39 -0.05
N ARG A 67 5.57 -7.28 -1.14
CA ARG A 67 5.99 -8.40 -1.97
C ARG A 67 7.49 -8.63 -1.77
N ASP A 68 7.91 -9.89 -1.85
CA ASP A 68 9.32 -10.27 -1.73
C ASP A 68 10.11 -9.82 -2.97
N ASP A 69 9.53 -10.00 -4.15
CA ASP A 69 10.13 -9.63 -5.43
C ASP A 69 9.56 -8.30 -5.96
N VAL A 70 10.29 -7.21 -5.69
CA VAL A 70 9.89 -5.85 -6.09
C VAL A 70 10.75 -5.26 -7.18
N ALA A 71 11.96 -5.81 -7.40
CA ALA A 71 12.88 -5.38 -8.44
C ALA A 71 13.67 -6.58 -8.96
N ARG A 72 13.92 -6.60 -10.26
CA ARG A 72 14.80 -7.60 -10.88
C ARG A 72 16.24 -7.38 -10.47
N THR A 73 16.94 -8.46 -10.18
CA THR A 73 18.40 -8.38 -9.97
C THR A 73 19.10 -7.95 -11.26
N THR A 74 20.33 -7.44 -11.15
CA THR A 74 21.12 -7.07 -12.34
C THR A 74 21.35 -8.27 -13.26
N ALA A 75 21.58 -9.46 -12.68
CA ALA A 75 21.75 -10.68 -13.44
C ALA A 75 20.47 -11.06 -14.22
N GLU A 76 19.30 -11.00 -13.58
CA GLU A 76 18.02 -11.23 -14.24
C GLU A 76 17.78 -10.22 -15.38
N ARG A 77 18.04 -8.93 -15.14
CA ARG A 77 17.91 -7.91 -16.18
C ARG A 77 18.83 -8.16 -17.38
N LEU A 78 20.03 -8.70 -17.16
CA LEU A 78 20.96 -9.05 -18.24
C LEU A 78 20.50 -10.29 -19.01
N ALA A 79 20.00 -11.31 -18.30
CA ALA A 79 19.43 -12.50 -18.91
C ALA A 79 18.18 -12.18 -19.75
N ASP A 80 17.27 -11.35 -19.23
CA ASP A 80 16.07 -10.90 -19.96
C ASP A 80 16.44 -10.13 -21.24
N LYS A 81 17.52 -9.34 -21.22
CA LYS A 81 18.01 -8.63 -22.42
C LYS A 81 18.58 -9.57 -23.47
N ALA A 82 19.30 -10.62 -23.05
CA ALA A 82 19.89 -11.59 -23.96
C ALA A 82 18.85 -12.54 -24.57
N ALA A 83 17.80 -12.88 -23.83
CA ALA A 83 16.71 -13.73 -24.31
C ALA A 83 15.74 -13.02 -25.28
N ASN A 84 15.68 -11.67 -25.20
CA ASN A 84 14.83 -10.83 -26.05
C ASN A 84 15.61 -10.14 -27.19
N ALA A 85 16.87 -10.54 -27.43
CA ALA A 85 17.70 -10.11 -28.56
C ALA A 85 17.63 -11.15 -29.68
#